data_AF-A0A7Y3X0C1-F1
#
_entry.id   AF-A0A7Y3X0C1-F1
#
_cell.length_a   1.000
_cell.length_b   1.000
_cell.length_c   1.000
_cell.angle_alpha   90.00
_cell.angle_beta   90.00
_cell.angle_gamma   90.00
#
_symmetry.space_group_name_H-M   'P 1'
#
loop_
_entity.id
_entity.type
_entity.pdbx_description
1 polymer ?
#
loop_
_entity_poly.entity_id
_entity_poly.type
_entity_poly.pdbx_seq_one_letter_code
_entity_poly.pdbx_strand_id
1 'polypeptide(L)'
;MAKESFNWKSLFINDETNNSEAAAINQPSAPASPTSEKRFPNEVTESFPTNSLTNPFLNEIFEVYDKGFESLNESGFDFFELYKSVLAVGVTNPQSYQMAFAMGKSLRPDLTKEFLLQKGSYYTAEIEKVYAKYDTIGKTKKTELDNTITKEKYNLSKNIADLEAKIIELQKELEVKKTELQKIDPQNMEQLSEIQLKMEANNLAKQKILTSINTVITGINQYLQ
;
A
#
# COMPACT_ATOMS: atom_id res chain seq x y z
N MET A 1 24.04 -33.97 3.13
CA MET A 1 22.70 -33.37 3.01
C MET A 1 22.89 -31.88 3.19
N ALA A 2 22.56 -31.07 2.18
CA ALA A 2 22.76 -29.62 2.22
C ALA A 2 21.85 -29.03 3.30
N LYS A 3 22.45 -28.35 4.29
CA LYS A 3 21.68 -27.54 5.25
C LYS A 3 21.00 -26.44 4.44
N GLU A 4 19.67 -26.47 4.36
CA GLU A 4 18.91 -25.34 3.81
C GLU A 4 19.26 -24.10 4.64
N SER A 5 19.89 -23.12 4.00
CA SER A 5 20.24 -21.85 4.63
C SER A 5 18.94 -21.14 5.03
N PHE A 6 18.79 -20.83 6.31
CA PHE A 6 17.63 -20.09 6.83
C PHE A 6 17.41 -18.80 6.03
N ASN A 7 16.16 -18.56 5.70
CA ASN A 7 15.77 -17.47 4.81
C ASN A 7 15.45 -16.23 5.64
N TRP A 8 16.41 -15.32 5.75
CA TRP A 8 16.30 -14.03 6.45
C TRP A 8 15.28 -13.05 5.82
N LYS A 9 14.57 -13.42 4.74
CA LYS A 9 13.70 -12.53 3.93
C LYS A 9 12.52 -11.90 4.68
N SER A 10 12.12 -12.41 5.85
CA SER A 10 10.97 -11.87 6.58
C SER A 10 11.20 -10.45 7.12
N LEU A 11 12.45 -9.95 7.16
CA LEU A 11 12.76 -8.61 7.69
C LEU A 11 12.06 -7.44 6.95
N PHE A 12 11.54 -7.64 5.72
CA PHE A 12 10.81 -6.59 4.97
C PHE A 12 9.67 -7.10 4.07
N ILE A 13 9.25 -8.34 4.23
CA ILE A 13 8.19 -8.93 3.41
C ILE A 13 7.28 -9.71 4.36
N ASN A 14 6.14 -9.13 4.71
CA ASN A 14 5.01 -9.91 5.19
C ASN A 14 4.56 -10.81 4.04
N ASP A 15 4.83 -12.10 4.12
CA ASP A 15 4.10 -13.10 3.35
C ASP A 15 2.70 -13.27 3.99
N GLU A 16 1.88 -12.22 3.95
CA GLU A 16 0.43 -12.38 4.12
C GLU A 16 -0.16 -12.76 2.76
N THR A 17 0.00 -14.02 2.38
CA THR A 17 -0.93 -14.68 1.45
C THR A 17 -0.80 -16.20 1.58
N ASN A 18 -1.88 -16.81 2.11
CA ASN A 18 -2.20 -18.25 2.18
C ASN A 18 -1.52 -19.07 3.28
N ASN A 19 -2.20 -19.34 4.40
CA ASN A 19 -3.28 -20.34 4.47
C ASN A 19 -3.91 -20.35 5.86
N SER A 20 -5.17 -19.93 5.93
CA SER A 20 -6.05 -20.24 7.06
C SER A 20 -6.70 -21.59 6.79
N GLU A 21 -6.40 -22.59 7.61
CA GLU A 21 -7.35 -23.65 7.90
C GLU A 21 -7.16 -24.13 9.35
N ALA A 22 -8.25 -24.08 10.09
CA ALA A 22 -8.33 -24.31 11.52
C ALA A 22 -8.87 -25.72 11.83
N ALA A 23 -8.74 -26.08 13.12
CA ALA A 23 -9.39 -27.16 13.87
C ALA A 23 -8.64 -28.52 13.89
N ALA A 24 -8.51 -29.26 15.00
CA ALA A 24 -9.15 -29.20 16.30
C ALA A 24 -8.31 -29.89 17.40
N ILE A 25 -8.66 -29.56 18.65
CA ILE A 25 -8.13 -30.00 19.96
C ILE A 25 -8.55 -31.45 20.28
N ASN A 26 -7.73 -32.22 21.01
CA ASN A 26 -8.15 -33.10 22.13
C ASN A 26 -6.98 -33.75 22.91
N GLN A 27 -7.06 -33.67 24.25
CA GLN A 27 -6.36 -34.42 25.32
C GLN A 27 -7.46 -35.14 26.17
N PRO A 28 -7.23 -36.00 27.22
CA PRO A 28 -6.00 -36.35 27.95
C PRO A 28 -5.81 -37.83 28.47
N SER A 29 -4.62 -38.12 29.06
CA SER A 29 -4.31 -38.92 30.29
C SER A 29 -3.50 -40.27 30.23
N ALA A 30 -2.18 -40.18 30.57
CA ALA A 30 -1.23 -40.98 31.44
C ALA A 30 -1.30 -42.55 31.66
N PRO A 31 -0.29 -43.27 32.27
CA PRO A 31 1.07 -42.93 32.79
C PRO A 31 2.28 -43.94 32.55
N ALA A 32 3.52 -43.48 32.91
CA ALA A 32 4.80 -44.18 33.33
C ALA A 32 5.64 -44.97 32.27
N SER A 33 6.99 -44.94 32.15
CA SER A 33 8.13 -44.90 33.11
C SER A 33 9.50 -44.58 32.40
N PRO A 34 10.66 -44.45 33.10
CA PRO A 34 11.74 -43.50 32.76
C PRO A 34 12.88 -44.05 31.89
N THR A 35 13.51 -43.19 31.09
CA THR A 35 14.87 -43.41 30.59
C THR A 35 15.67 -42.12 30.78
N SER A 36 16.78 -42.23 31.49
CA SER A 36 17.67 -41.12 31.82
C SER A 36 18.48 -40.68 30.60
N GLU A 37 18.11 -39.55 30.00
CA GLU A 37 19.04 -38.73 29.22
C GLU A 37 19.31 -37.44 29.99
N LYS A 38 20.56 -37.23 30.38
CA LYS A 38 21.05 -35.96 30.93
C LYS A 38 21.07 -34.92 29.80
N ARG A 39 19.92 -34.34 29.49
CA ARG A 39 19.84 -33.06 28.76
C ARG A 39 19.97 -31.90 29.76
N PHE A 40 20.68 -30.88 29.32
CA PHE A 40 20.86 -29.61 30.04
C PHE A 40 19.51 -28.98 30.40
N PRO A 41 19.41 -28.23 31.50
CA PRO A 41 18.20 -27.52 31.87
C PRO A 41 17.81 -26.53 30.76
N ASN A 42 16.60 -26.70 30.24
CA ASN A 42 15.96 -25.69 29.40
C ASN A 42 15.44 -24.56 30.30
N GLU A 43 15.50 -23.35 29.74
CA GLU A 43 14.90 -22.08 30.21
C GLU A 43 15.63 -21.31 31.32
N VAL A 44 16.37 -20.29 30.90
CA VAL A 44 16.15 -18.89 31.33
C VAL A 44 16.42 -17.97 30.14
N THR A 45 15.37 -17.45 29.51
CA THR A 45 15.47 -16.34 28.55
C THR A 45 15.72 -15.07 29.36
N GLU A 46 16.91 -14.46 29.25
CA GLU A 46 17.13 -13.10 29.76
C GLU A 46 16.20 -12.15 28.98
N SER A 47 15.15 -11.69 29.65
CA SER A 47 14.26 -10.65 29.13
C SER A 47 15.02 -9.32 29.08
N PHE A 48 15.32 -8.84 27.88
CA PHE A 48 15.76 -7.46 27.69
C PHE A 48 14.69 -6.50 28.24
N PRO A 49 15.08 -5.40 28.92
CA PRO A 49 14.12 -4.50 29.56
C PRO A 49 13.23 -3.82 28.51
N THR A 50 11.98 -4.28 28.43
CA THR A 50 10.91 -3.67 27.64
C THR A 50 10.37 -2.46 28.38
N ASN A 51 10.96 -1.28 28.15
CA ASN A 51 10.31 -0.02 28.50
C ASN A 51 10.78 1.10 27.57
N SER A 52 10.07 1.27 26.45
CA SER A 52 9.95 2.54 25.71
C SER A 52 9.10 2.27 24.46
N LEU A 53 7.90 2.87 24.37
CA LEU A 53 7.13 3.14 23.15
C LEU A 53 7.58 2.31 21.93
N THR A 54 7.37 1.00 22.03
CA THR A 54 8.25 0.00 21.44
C THR A 54 7.93 -0.16 19.96
N ASN A 55 8.91 0.09 19.08
CA ASN A 55 8.77 -0.18 17.66
C ASN A 55 8.16 -1.59 17.47
N PRO A 56 6.98 -1.70 16.82
CA PRO A 56 6.16 -2.92 16.83
C PRO A 56 6.86 -4.11 16.14
N PHE A 57 7.85 -3.82 15.31
CA PHE A 57 8.63 -4.85 14.61
C PHE A 57 9.83 -5.35 15.42
N LEU A 58 10.19 -4.73 16.55
CA LEU A 58 11.44 -5.07 17.27
C LEU A 58 11.50 -6.55 17.69
N ASN A 59 10.41 -7.09 18.23
CA ASN A 59 10.37 -8.48 18.66
C ASN A 59 10.54 -9.43 17.46
N GLU A 60 9.88 -9.14 16.34
CA GLU A 60 10.03 -9.91 15.11
C GLU A 60 11.46 -9.84 14.57
N ILE A 61 12.05 -8.65 14.53
CA ILE A 61 13.43 -8.46 14.08
C ILE A 61 14.38 -9.25 14.98
N PHE A 62 14.22 -9.19 16.31
CA PHE A 62 15.04 -9.98 17.24
C PHE A 62 14.90 -11.48 16.98
N GLU A 63 13.67 -11.99 16.83
CA GLU A 63 13.45 -13.41 16.50
C GLU A 63 14.13 -13.83 15.20
N VAL A 64 14.13 -12.96 14.18
CA VAL A 64 14.78 -13.26 12.90
C VAL A 64 16.30 -13.29 13.04
N TYR A 65 16.87 -12.37 13.82
CA TYR A 65 18.32 -12.39 14.10
C TYR A 65 18.72 -13.59 14.95
N ASP A 66 17.92 -13.98 15.94
CA ASP A 66 18.18 -15.16 16.75
C ASP A 66 18.13 -16.44 15.91
N LYS A 67 17.03 -16.70 15.20
CA LYS A 67 16.89 -17.87 14.32
C LYS A 67 17.96 -17.88 13.22
N GLY A 68 18.27 -16.71 12.68
CA GLY A 68 19.31 -16.55 11.69
C GLY A 68 20.70 -16.89 12.22
N PHE A 69 21.05 -16.42 13.42
CA PHE A 69 22.28 -16.79 14.09
C PHE A 69 22.36 -18.30 14.37
N GLU A 70 21.27 -18.92 14.84
CA GLU A 70 21.19 -20.37 15.04
C GLU A 70 21.40 -21.17 13.75
N SER A 71 20.93 -20.67 12.62
CA SER A 71 21.08 -21.33 11.32
C SER A 71 22.53 -21.39 10.83
N LEU A 72 23.39 -20.48 11.30
CA LEU A 72 24.81 -20.45 10.97
C LEU A 72 25.59 -21.53 11.75
N ASN A 73 24.96 -22.23 12.69
CA ASN A 73 25.63 -23.23 13.52
C ASN A 73 26.26 -24.35 12.66
N GLU A 74 27.55 -24.59 12.88
CA GLU A 74 28.29 -25.68 12.25
C GLU A 74 28.22 -26.96 13.11
N SER A 75 28.66 -28.09 12.57
CA SER A 75 28.69 -29.33 13.35
C SER A 75 29.86 -29.35 14.32
N GLY A 76 29.60 -29.76 15.57
CA GLY A 76 30.61 -29.93 16.62
C GLY A 76 30.76 -28.70 17.51
N PHE A 77 31.56 -28.82 18.57
CA PHE A 77 31.68 -27.76 19.56
C PHE A 77 32.59 -26.62 19.10
N ASP A 78 32.03 -25.47 18.74
CA ASP A 78 32.77 -24.27 18.35
C ASP A 78 32.31 -23.01 19.14
N PHE A 79 32.54 -21.82 18.57
CA PHE A 79 32.15 -20.56 19.19
C PHE A 79 30.65 -20.48 19.49
N PHE A 80 29.79 -21.04 18.65
CA PHE A 80 28.35 -20.97 18.82
C PHE A 80 27.90 -21.70 20.10
N GLU A 81 28.40 -22.92 20.32
CA GLU A 81 28.08 -23.71 21.51
C GLU A 81 28.69 -23.10 22.78
N LEU A 82 29.89 -22.52 22.67
CA LEU A 82 30.50 -21.75 23.76
C LEU A 82 29.65 -20.52 24.11
N TYR A 83 29.21 -19.77 23.10
CA TYR A 83 28.36 -18.60 23.26
C TYR A 83 27.05 -18.96 23.97
N LYS A 84 26.34 -20.01 23.53
CA LYS A 84 25.11 -20.46 24.19
C LYS A 84 25.33 -20.87 25.65
N SER A 85 26.42 -21.59 25.92
CA SER A 85 26.78 -22.03 27.27
C SER A 85 27.08 -20.86 28.21
N VAL A 86 27.78 -19.85 27.69
CA VAL A 86 28.10 -18.62 28.42
C VAL A 86 26.86 -17.76 28.63
N LEU A 87 26.03 -17.60 27.60
CA LEU A 87 24.79 -16.82 27.63
C LEU A 87 23.81 -17.37 28.68
N ALA A 88 23.67 -18.70 28.76
CA ALA A 88 22.77 -19.34 29.73
C ALA A 88 23.14 -19.07 31.21
N VAL A 89 24.41 -18.78 31.49
CA VAL A 89 24.90 -18.47 32.85
C VAL A 89 25.09 -16.97 33.06
N GLY A 90 25.29 -16.21 31.98
CA GLY A 90 25.57 -14.79 31.96
C GLY A 90 26.94 -14.47 31.34
N VAL A 91 26.93 -13.59 30.35
CA VAL A 91 28.12 -13.16 29.58
C VAL A 91 29.12 -12.35 30.40
N THR A 92 28.71 -11.82 31.55
CA THR A 92 29.57 -11.04 32.46
C THR A 92 30.28 -11.89 33.51
N ASN A 93 29.92 -13.18 33.63
CA ASN A 93 30.50 -14.10 34.61
C ASN A 93 31.77 -14.78 34.04
N PRO A 94 32.99 -14.50 34.53
CA PRO A 94 34.20 -15.10 33.96
C PRO A 94 34.27 -16.63 34.10
N GLN A 95 33.57 -17.19 35.08
CA GLN A 95 33.59 -18.63 35.37
C GLN A 95 32.76 -19.40 34.34
N SER A 96 31.76 -18.77 33.71
CA SER A 96 30.96 -19.40 32.65
C SER A 96 31.82 -19.74 31.44
N TYR A 97 32.75 -18.85 31.05
CA TYR A 97 33.70 -19.08 29.96
C TYR A 97 34.66 -20.24 30.26
N GLN A 98 35.20 -20.31 31.48
CA GLN A 98 36.11 -21.38 31.88
C GLN A 98 35.42 -22.74 31.85
N MET A 99 34.20 -22.82 32.40
CA MET A 99 33.40 -24.03 32.41
C MET A 99 33.01 -24.48 31.00
N ALA A 100 32.50 -23.56 30.18
CA ALA A 100 32.12 -23.85 28.79
C ALA A 100 33.33 -24.28 27.95
N PHE A 101 34.50 -23.68 28.14
CA PHE A 101 35.73 -24.08 27.46
C PHE A 101 36.22 -25.47 27.90
N ALA A 102 36.17 -25.78 29.20
CA ALA A 102 36.54 -27.10 29.71
C ALA A 102 35.61 -28.20 29.18
N MET A 103 34.29 -27.94 29.10
CA MET A 103 33.32 -28.84 28.46
C MET A 103 33.59 -28.97 26.95
N GLY A 104 33.87 -27.87 26.26
CA GLY A 104 34.24 -27.89 24.85
C GLY A 104 35.48 -28.75 24.57
N LYS A 105 36.49 -28.66 25.45
CA LYS A 105 37.72 -29.47 25.37
C LYS A 105 37.48 -30.98 25.53
N SER A 106 36.46 -31.40 26.27
CA SER A 106 36.13 -32.83 26.40
C SER A 106 35.43 -33.36 25.14
N LEU A 107 34.71 -32.51 24.42
CA LEU A 107 34.03 -32.84 23.16
C LEU A 107 34.95 -32.70 21.93
N ARG A 108 35.87 -31.73 21.97
CA ARG A 108 36.84 -31.41 20.92
C ARG A 108 38.23 -31.21 21.55
N PRO A 109 39.07 -32.27 21.62
CA PRO A 109 40.37 -32.20 22.29
C PRO A 109 41.33 -31.14 21.72
N ASP A 110 41.24 -30.88 20.41
CA ASP A 110 42.02 -29.90 19.66
C ASP A 110 41.44 -28.47 19.74
N LEU A 111 40.38 -28.23 20.54
CA LEU A 111 39.78 -26.90 20.68
C LEU A 111 40.80 -25.88 21.25
N THR A 112 41.04 -24.79 20.53
CA THR A 112 41.94 -23.72 20.98
C THR A 112 41.19 -22.41 21.13
N LYS A 113 41.76 -21.47 21.89
CA LYS A 113 41.25 -20.11 22.01
C LYS A 113 41.24 -19.43 20.63
N GLU A 114 42.30 -19.62 19.86
CA GLU A 114 42.49 -19.03 18.54
C GLU A 114 41.40 -19.50 17.57
N PHE A 115 41.07 -20.81 17.59
CA PHE A 115 39.97 -21.35 16.80
C PHE A 115 38.62 -20.75 17.19
N LEU A 116 38.33 -20.62 18.50
CA LEU A 116 37.09 -20.01 18.98
C LEU A 116 36.98 -18.53 18.59
N LEU A 117 38.08 -17.78 18.66
CA LEU A 117 38.12 -16.39 18.20
C LEU A 117 37.90 -16.29 16.69
N GLN A 118 38.54 -17.16 15.90
CA GLN A 118 38.33 -17.23 14.45
C GLN A 118 36.87 -17.51 14.10
N LYS A 119 36.24 -18.48 14.79
CA LYS A 119 34.82 -18.79 14.62
C LYS A 119 33.92 -17.65 15.08
N GLY A 120 34.24 -16.98 16.19
CA GLY A 120 33.55 -15.77 16.63
C GLY A 120 33.58 -14.67 15.57
N SER A 121 34.74 -14.40 14.98
CA SER A 121 34.87 -13.43 13.87
C SER A 121 34.08 -13.85 12.63
N TYR A 122 34.01 -15.14 12.31
CA TYR A 122 33.17 -15.65 11.23
C TYR A 122 31.69 -15.35 11.49
N TYR A 123 31.17 -15.68 12.68
CA TYR A 123 29.79 -15.41 13.04
C TYR A 123 29.47 -13.90 13.02
N THR A 124 30.34 -13.06 13.57
CA THR A 124 30.18 -11.60 13.50
C THR A 124 30.10 -11.11 12.05
N ALA A 125 31.01 -11.58 11.18
CA ALA A 125 31.03 -11.19 9.78
C ALA A 125 29.76 -11.62 9.03
N GLU A 126 29.21 -12.80 9.32
CA GLU A 126 27.95 -13.24 8.70
C GLU A 126 26.75 -12.39 9.16
N ILE A 127 26.67 -12.02 10.44
CA ILE A 127 25.63 -11.12 10.96
C ILE A 127 25.75 -9.73 10.33
N GLU A 128 26.96 -9.18 10.20
CA GLU A 128 27.21 -7.89 9.55
C GLU A 128 26.82 -7.90 8.07
N LYS A 129 27.09 -9.01 7.34
CA LYS A 129 26.66 -9.16 5.94
C LYS A 129 25.15 -9.14 5.80
N VAL A 130 24.44 -9.84 6.69
CA VAL A 130 22.98 -9.82 6.73
C VAL A 130 22.50 -8.39 6.97
N TYR A 131 22.99 -7.74 8.02
CA TYR A 131 22.63 -6.36 8.33
C TYR A 131 22.82 -5.43 7.12
N ALA A 132 23.99 -5.44 6.48
CA ALA A 132 24.30 -4.59 5.34
C ALA A 132 23.36 -4.83 4.15
N LYS A 133 23.02 -6.10 3.88
CA LYS A 133 22.07 -6.47 2.83
C LYS A 133 20.68 -5.89 3.13
N TYR A 134 20.19 -6.06 4.35
CA TYR A 134 18.85 -5.61 4.74
C TYR A 134 18.77 -4.08 4.86
N ASP A 135 19.80 -3.41 5.38
CA ASP A 135 19.89 -1.94 5.35
C ASP A 135 19.82 -1.39 3.92
N THR A 136 20.52 -2.02 2.98
CA THR A 136 20.48 -1.64 1.55
C THR A 136 19.09 -1.86 0.94
N ILE A 137 18.46 -3.01 1.21
CA ILE A 137 17.10 -3.31 0.73
C ILE A 137 16.10 -2.30 1.29
N GLY A 138 16.16 -2.01 2.59
CA GLY A 138 15.27 -1.05 3.25
C GLY A 138 15.42 0.36 2.67
N LYS A 139 16.66 0.82 2.47
CA LYS A 139 16.95 2.11 1.81
C LYS A 139 16.42 2.16 0.38
N THR A 140 16.61 1.08 -0.39
CA THR A 140 16.13 1.00 -1.77
C THR A 140 14.61 1.05 -1.84
N LYS A 141 13.91 0.21 -1.06
CA LYS A 141 12.44 0.21 -0.98
C LYS A 141 11.88 1.57 -0.56
N LYS A 142 12.55 2.24 0.39
CA LYS A 142 12.17 3.60 0.80
C LYS A 142 12.29 4.58 -0.36
N THR A 143 13.43 4.60 -1.06
CA THR A 143 13.63 5.49 -2.22
C THR A 143 12.66 5.19 -3.37
N GLU A 144 12.36 3.93 -3.65
CA GLU A 144 11.36 3.54 -4.65
C GLU A 144 9.96 4.04 -4.29
N LEU A 145 9.58 3.91 -3.02
CA LEU A 145 8.29 4.41 -2.52
C LEU A 145 8.22 5.95 -2.59
N ASP A 146 9.27 6.64 -2.16
CA ASP A 146 9.35 8.11 -2.22
C ASP A 146 9.22 8.62 -3.68
N ASN A 147 9.89 7.94 -4.62
CA ASN A 147 9.80 8.24 -6.04
C ASN A 147 8.40 7.98 -6.61
N THR A 148 7.76 6.87 -6.21
CA THR A 148 6.39 6.53 -6.63
C THR A 148 5.40 7.57 -6.14
N ILE A 149 5.44 7.93 -4.85
CA ILE A 149 4.61 8.98 -4.26
C ILE A 149 4.81 10.31 -4.99
N THR A 150 6.05 10.69 -5.27
CA THR A 150 6.37 11.95 -5.98
C THR A 150 5.79 11.95 -7.39
N LYS A 151 5.93 10.85 -8.13
CA LYS A 151 5.41 10.70 -9.49
C LYS A 151 3.88 10.72 -9.52
N GLU A 152 3.23 10.03 -8.59
CA GLU A 152 1.77 10.02 -8.47
C GLU A 152 1.22 11.40 -8.15
N LYS A 153 1.82 12.10 -7.18
CA LYS A 153 1.46 13.48 -6.86
C LYS A 153 1.58 14.39 -8.07
N TYR A 154 2.71 14.34 -8.77
CA TYR A 154 2.93 15.14 -9.98
C TYR A 154 1.87 14.86 -11.05
N ASN A 155 1.60 13.58 -11.34
CA ASN A 155 0.62 13.19 -12.36
C ASN A 155 -0.80 13.64 -11.98
N LEU A 156 -1.20 13.46 -10.72
CA LEU A 156 -2.50 13.90 -10.24
C LEU A 156 -2.63 15.42 -10.29
N SER A 157 -1.62 16.16 -9.84
CA SER A 157 -1.61 17.63 -9.93
C SER A 157 -1.72 18.12 -11.37
N LYS A 158 -1.03 17.48 -12.32
CA LYS A 158 -1.14 17.81 -13.74
C LYS A 158 -2.55 17.52 -14.27
N ASN A 159 -3.11 16.35 -13.97
CA ASN A 159 -4.46 16.00 -14.39
C ASN A 159 -5.52 16.95 -13.82
N ILE A 160 -5.34 17.40 -12.57
CA ILE A 160 -6.20 18.42 -11.96
C ILE A 160 -6.14 19.72 -12.75
N ALA A 161 -4.94 20.23 -13.05
CA ALA A 161 -4.78 21.46 -13.83
C ALA A 161 -5.39 21.36 -15.24
N ASP A 162 -5.23 20.21 -15.91
CA ASP A 162 -5.82 19.96 -17.22
C ASP A 162 -7.36 19.92 -17.16
N LEU A 163 -7.94 19.33 -16.11
CA LEU A 163 -9.39 19.33 -15.87
C LEU A 163 -9.93 20.73 -15.54
N GLU A 164 -9.21 21.49 -14.72
CA GLU A 164 -9.56 22.89 -14.41
C GLU A 164 -9.57 23.77 -15.66
N ALA A 165 -8.58 23.62 -16.54
CA ALA A 165 -8.54 24.32 -17.82
C ALA A 165 -9.76 23.98 -18.70
N LYS A 166 -10.13 22.69 -18.76
CA LYS A 166 -11.30 22.23 -19.51
C LYS A 166 -12.62 22.76 -18.93
N ILE A 167 -12.72 22.87 -17.60
CA ILE A 167 -13.88 23.48 -16.94
C ILE A 167 -14.03 24.95 -17.35
N ILE A 168 -12.94 25.71 -17.37
CA ILE A 168 -12.96 27.13 -17.79
C ILE A 168 -13.41 27.26 -19.25
N GLU A 169 -12.92 26.39 -20.14
CA GLU A 169 -13.34 26.35 -21.55
C GLU A 169 -14.84 26.07 -21.69
N LEU A 170 -15.35 25.04 -21.01
CA LEU A 170 -16.77 24.68 -21.03
C LEU A 170 -17.65 25.79 -20.44
N GLN A 171 -17.20 26.47 -19.38
CA GLN A 171 -17.90 27.61 -18.81
C GLN A 171 -18.02 28.76 -19.82
N LYS A 172 -16.94 29.04 -20.57
CA LYS A 172 -16.96 30.06 -21.63
C LYS A 172 -17.92 29.68 -22.76
N GLU A 173 -17.88 28.42 -23.21
CA GLU A 173 -18.79 27.92 -24.25
C GLU A 173 -20.26 28.02 -23.81
N LEU A 174 -20.54 27.69 -22.55
CA LEU A 174 -21.87 27.80 -21.95
C LEU A 174 -22.38 29.25 -21.94
N GLU A 175 -21.55 30.22 -21.59
CA GLU A 175 -21.93 31.63 -21.61
C GLU A 175 -22.15 32.17 -23.03
N VAL A 176 -21.37 31.71 -24.01
CA VAL A 176 -21.63 32.01 -25.44
C VAL A 176 -22.99 31.48 -25.86
N LYS A 177 -23.32 30.22 -25.51
CA LYS A 177 -24.61 29.61 -25.86
C LYS A 177 -25.81 30.27 -25.17
N LYS A 178 -25.67 30.69 -23.91
CA LYS A 178 -26.71 31.50 -23.23
C LYS A 178 -26.93 32.83 -23.95
N THR A 179 -25.86 33.50 -24.37
CA THR A 179 -25.95 34.76 -25.09
C THR A 179 -26.60 34.59 -26.47
N GLU A 180 -26.29 33.49 -27.17
CA GLU A 180 -26.97 33.13 -28.42
C GLU A 180 -28.46 32.88 -28.20
N LEU A 181 -28.83 32.12 -27.17
CA LEU A 181 -30.23 31.83 -26.82
C LEU A 181 -31.03 33.12 -26.56
N GLN A 182 -30.46 34.07 -25.81
CA GLN A 182 -31.10 35.36 -25.53
C GLN A 182 -31.33 36.23 -26.78
N LYS A 183 -30.57 36.00 -27.87
CA LYS A 183 -30.71 36.76 -29.12
C LYS A 183 -31.79 36.20 -30.06
N ILE A 184 -32.30 35.00 -29.80
CA ILE A 184 -33.31 34.34 -30.65
C ILE A 184 -34.64 35.11 -30.61
N ASP A 185 -35.12 35.50 -29.43
CA ASP A 185 -36.44 36.13 -29.30
C ASP A 185 -36.54 37.50 -30.02
N PRO A 186 -35.56 38.43 -29.86
CA PRO A 186 -35.59 39.71 -30.58
C PRO A 186 -35.52 39.56 -32.10
N GLN A 187 -34.71 38.61 -32.61
CA GLN A 187 -34.57 38.39 -34.05
C GLN A 187 -35.86 37.90 -34.71
N ASN A 188 -36.62 37.06 -33.99
CA ASN A 188 -37.86 36.50 -34.50
C ASN A 188 -39.07 37.42 -34.28
N MET A 189 -39.03 38.31 -33.28
CA MET A 189 -40.14 39.23 -32.99
C MET A 189 -40.44 40.18 -34.15
N GLU A 190 -39.41 40.70 -34.83
CA GLU A 190 -39.60 41.62 -35.97
C GLU A 190 -40.29 40.89 -37.14
N GLN A 191 -39.82 39.69 -37.48
CA GLN A 191 -40.41 38.86 -38.52
C GLN A 191 -41.84 38.44 -38.17
N LEU A 192 -42.09 38.07 -36.92
CA LEU A 192 -43.42 37.71 -36.44
C LEU A 192 -44.38 38.91 -36.54
N SER A 193 -43.91 40.11 -36.14
CA SER A 193 -44.69 41.35 -36.24
C SER A 193 -45.02 41.70 -37.69
N GLU A 194 -44.05 41.59 -38.60
CA GLU A 194 -44.27 41.84 -40.03
C GLU A 194 -45.31 40.88 -40.62
N ILE A 195 -45.21 39.59 -40.31
CA ILE A 195 -46.18 38.57 -40.74
C ILE A 195 -47.57 38.92 -40.21
N GLN A 196 -47.68 39.28 -38.93
CA GLN A 196 -48.96 39.59 -38.30
C GLN A 196 -49.62 40.82 -38.92
N LEU A 197 -48.85 41.89 -39.15
CA LEU A 197 -49.34 43.09 -39.85
C LEU A 197 -49.80 42.77 -41.29
N LYS A 198 -49.06 41.92 -42.01
CA LYS A 198 -49.46 41.47 -43.36
C LYS A 198 -50.76 40.64 -43.31
N MET A 199 -50.93 39.78 -42.31
CA MET A 199 -52.16 39.00 -42.13
C MET A 199 -53.36 39.90 -41.84
N GLU A 200 -53.21 40.89 -40.95
CA GLU A 200 -54.24 41.87 -40.62
C GLU A 200 -54.63 42.72 -41.83
N ALA A 201 -53.64 43.24 -42.56
CA ALA A 201 -53.86 44.01 -43.79
C ALA A 201 -54.59 43.18 -44.86
N ASN A 202 -54.23 41.91 -45.04
CA ASN A 202 -54.90 41.01 -45.97
C ASN A 202 -56.37 40.80 -45.58
N ASN A 203 -56.65 40.51 -44.30
CA ASN A 203 -58.01 40.34 -43.79
C ASN A 203 -58.85 41.60 -43.99
N LEU A 204 -58.29 42.78 -43.71
CA LEU A 204 -58.97 44.05 -43.91
C LEU A 204 -59.26 44.32 -45.41
N ALA A 205 -58.29 44.04 -46.28
CA ALA A 205 -58.46 44.18 -47.73
C ALA A 205 -59.58 43.27 -48.25
N LYS A 206 -59.58 41.99 -47.83
CA LYS A 206 -60.66 41.04 -48.15
C LYS A 206 -62.02 41.57 -47.69
N GLN A 207 -62.13 42.05 -46.45
CA GLN A 207 -63.38 42.60 -45.93
C GLN A 207 -63.84 43.79 -46.75
N LYS A 208 -62.96 44.76 -47.06
CA LYS A 208 -63.30 45.92 -47.89
C LYS A 208 -63.82 45.52 -49.27
N ILE A 209 -63.19 44.55 -49.92
CA ILE A 209 -63.64 44.06 -51.23
C ILE A 209 -65.00 43.36 -51.11
N LEU A 210 -65.20 42.50 -50.11
CA LEU A 210 -66.49 41.84 -49.89
C LEU A 210 -67.60 42.85 -49.59
N THR A 211 -67.34 43.86 -48.76
CA THR A 211 -68.29 44.94 -48.51
C THR A 211 -68.62 45.69 -49.81
N SER A 212 -67.60 46.05 -50.60
CA SER A 212 -67.80 46.75 -51.88
C SER A 212 -68.62 45.91 -52.86
N ILE A 213 -68.32 44.61 -52.99
CA ILE A 213 -69.09 43.66 -53.81
C ILE A 213 -70.56 43.63 -53.34
N ASN A 214 -70.79 43.49 -52.04
CA ASN A 214 -72.15 43.47 -51.48
C ASN A 214 -72.90 44.79 -51.68
N THR A 215 -72.20 45.93 -51.62
CA THR A 215 -72.78 47.24 -51.94
C THR A 215 -73.18 47.31 -53.41
N VAL A 216 -72.34 46.84 -54.33
CA VAL A 216 -72.66 46.77 -55.76
C VAL A 216 -73.83 45.83 -56.02
N ILE A 217 -73.85 44.64 -55.42
CA ILE A 217 -74.98 43.69 -55.52
C ILE A 217 -76.27 44.34 -55.05
N THR A 218 -76.26 44.99 -53.89
CA THR A 218 -77.41 45.73 -53.36
C THR A 218 -77.86 46.82 -54.33
N GLY A 219 -76.92 47.58 -54.89
CA GLY A 219 -77.22 48.61 -55.89
C GLY A 219 -77.84 48.06 -57.18
N ILE A 220 -77.31 46.96 -57.72
CA ILE A 220 -77.88 46.29 -58.90
C ILE A 220 -79.34 45.89 -58.63
N ASN A 221 -79.59 45.20 -57.50
CA ASN A 221 -80.93 44.75 -57.13
C ASN A 221 -81.92 45.92 -56.90
N GLN A 222 -81.42 47.10 -56.54
CA GLN A 222 -82.25 48.27 -56.24
C GLN A 222 -82.55 49.13 -57.47
N TYR A 223 -81.59 49.26 -58.40
CA TYR A 223 -81.65 50.28 -59.47
C TYR A 223 -81.80 49.74 -60.89
N LEU A 224 -81.66 48.43 -61.11
CA LEU A 224 -81.84 47.81 -62.42
C LEU A 224 -83.08 46.89 -62.38
N GLN A 225 -84.15 47.31 -63.05
CA GLN A 225 -85.35 46.52 -63.37
C GLN A 225 -85.25 45.99 -64.80
#